data_AF-A0A966KCD3-F1
#
_entry.id   AF-A0A966KCD3-F1
#
_cell.length_a   1.000
_cell.length_b   1.000
_cell.length_c   1.000
_cell.angle_alpha   90.00
_cell.angle_beta   90.00
_cell.angle_gamma   90.00
#
_symmetry.space_group_name_H-M   'P 1'
#
loop_
_entity.id
_entity.type
_entity.pdbx_description
1 polymer ?
#
loop_
_entity_poly.entity_id
_entity_poly.type
_entity_poly.pdbx_seq_one_letter_code
_entity_poly.pdbx_strand_id
1 'polypeptide(L)' 'LNREANTLGSKSVHEDCTNTALELKLLIEQMREQVQNLE' A
#
# COMPACT_ATOMS: atom_id res chain seq x y z
N LEU A 1 20.57 5.18 -4.90
CA LEU A 1 19.18 4.80 -5.24
C LEU A 1 18.38 4.28 -4.04
N ASN A 2 18.76 3.18 -3.37
CA ASN A 2 17.98 2.69 -2.21
C ASN A 2 17.96 3.62 -0.98
N ARG A 3 19.05 4.34 -0.71
CA ARG A 3 19.15 5.19 0.49
C ARG A 3 18.31 6.47 0.42
N GLU A 4 18.16 7.05 -0.77
CA GLU A 4 17.31 8.22 -1.02
C GLU A 4 15.83 7.86 -1.02
N ALA A 5 15.47 6.73 -1.65
CA ALA A 5 14.11 6.20 -1.60
C ALA A 5 13.65 5.95 -0.15
N ASN A 6 14.51 5.37 0.69
CA ASN A 6 14.22 5.15 2.10
C ASN A 6 14.10 6.46 2.91
N THR A 7 14.80 7.52 2.50
CA THR A 7 14.72 8.83 3.18
C THR A 7 13.46 9.59 2.79
N LEU A 8 13.03 9.51 1.53
CA LEU A 8 11.74 10.07 1.08
C LEU A 8 10.55 9.28 1.63
N GLY A 9 10.67 7.95 1.74
CA GLY A 9 9.64 7.09 2.35
C GLY A 9 9.51 7.29 3.85
N SER A 10 10.63 7.36 4.59
CA SER A 10 10.63 7.59 6.06
C SER A 10 10.36 9.02 6.49
N LYS A 11 10.43 10.00 5.56
CA LYS A 11 10.12 11.42 5.79
C LYS A 11 8.97 11.93 4.91
N SER A 12 8.15 11.02 4.37
CA SER A 12 6.95 11.38 3.61
C SER A 12 6.05 12.23 4.51
N VAL A 13 5.72 13.42 4.03
CA VAL A 13 5.08 14.52 4.79
C VAL A 13 3.65 14.19 5.26
N HIS A 14 3.07 13.05 4.88
CA HIS A 14 1.80 12.57 5.43
C HIS A 14 1.83 11.05 5.60
N GLU A 15 2.04 10.62 6.85
CA GLU A 15 1.82 9.24 7.31
C GLU A 15 0.48 8.68 6.83
N ASP A 16 -0.54 9.55 6.79
CA ASP A 16 -1.88 9.25 6.27
C ASP A 16 -1.88 8.78 4.81
N CYS A 17 -1.04 9.38 3.95
CA CYS A 17 -0.98 9.00 2.54
C CYS A 17 -0.36 7.61 2.36
N THR A 18 0.69 7.32 3.12
CA THR A 18 1.32 5.98 3.15
C THR A 18 0.35 4.94 3.69
N ASN A 19 -0.37 5.23 4.78
CA ASN A 19 -1.35 4.33 5.37
C ASN A 19 -2.54 4.10 4.42
N THR A 20 -3.07 5.15 3.80
CA THR A 20 -4.14 5.05 2.81
C THR A 20 -3.74 4.18 1.62
N ALA A 21 -2.50 4.30 1.13
CA ALA A 21 -2.00 3.47 0.04
C ALA A 21 -1.88 1.98 0.44
N LEU A 22 -1.48 1.70 1.68
CA LEU A 22 -1.43 0.33 2.21
C LEU A 22 -2.84 -0.26 2.39
N GLU A 23 -3.79 0.51 2.91
CA GLU A 23 -5.19 0.11 3.06
C GLU A 23 -5.84 -0.20 1.71
N LEU A 24 -5.65 0.67 0.72
CA LEU A 24 -6.13 0.45 -0.65
C LEU A 24 -5.55 -0.84 -1.25
N LYS A 25 -4.25 -1.10 -1.02
CA LYS A 25 -3.62 -2.34 -1.49
C LYS A 25 -4.24 -3.57 -0.83
N LEU A 26 -4.50 -3.53 0.48
CA LEU A 26 -5.13 -4.63 1.19
C LEU A 26 -6.55 -4.90 0.66
N LEU A 27 -7.34 -3.86 0.44
CA LEU A 27 -8.70 -3.98 -0.11
C LEU A 27 -8.70 -4.62 -1.51
N ILE A 28 -7.74 -4.25 -2.38
CA ILE A 28 -7.61 -4.85 -3.71
C ILE A 28 -7.31 -6.35 -3.60
N GLU A 29 -6.39 -6.75 -2.72
CA GLU A 29 -6.06 -8.17 -2.54
C GLU A 29 -7.24 -8.97 -1.99
N GLN A 30 -8.00 -8.41 -1.04
CA GLN A 30 -9.24 -9.01 -0.54
C GLN A 30 -10.29 -9.17 -1.64
N MET A 31 -10.47 -8.17 -2.50
CA MET A 31 -11.40 -8.26 -3.63
C MET A 31 -10.98 -9.35 -4.63
N ARG A 32 -9.67 -9.51 -4.88
CA ARG A 32 -9.14 -10.56 -5.77
C ARG A 32 -9.36 -11.95 -5.19
N GLU A 33 -9.11 -12.12 -3.89
CA GLU A 33 -9.40 -13.38 -3.18
C GLU A 33 -10.89 -13.72 -3.21
N GLN A 34 -11.77 -12.73 -3.02
CA GLN A 34 -13.22 -12.93 -3.13
C GLN A 34 -13.64 -13.41 -4.52
N VAL A 35 -13.09 -12.83 -5.59
CA VAL A 35 -13.38 -13.28 -6.96
C VAL A 35 -12.91 -14.71 -7.17
N GLN A 36 -11.70 -15.05 -6.71
CA GLN A 36 -11.17 -16.41 -6.83
C GLN A 36 -12.02 -17.44 -6.08
N ASN A 37 -12.59 -17.09 -4.92
CA ASN A 37 -13.46 -17.99 -4.15
C ASN A 37 -14.83 -18.24 -4.81
N LEU A 38 -15.20 -17.48 -5.85
CA LEU A 38 -16.45 -17.62 -6.59
C LEU A 38 -16.29 -18.39 -7.91
N GLU A 39 -15.05 -18.65 -8.35
CA GLU A 39 -14.71 -19.53 -9.48
C GLU A 39 -14.61 -21.00 -9.05
#